data_AF-A0A485LFU8-F1
#
_entry.id   AF-A0A485LFU8-F1
#
_cell.length_a   1.000
_cell.length_b   1.000
_cell.length_c   1.000
_cell.angle_alpha   90.00
_cell.angle_beta   90.00
_cell.angle_gamma   90.00
#
_symmetry.space_group_name_H-M   'P 1'
#
loop_
_entity.id
_entity.type
_entity.pdbx_description
1 polymer ?
#
loop_
_entity_poly.entity_id
_entity_poly.type
_entity_poly.pdbx_seq_one_letter_code
_entity_poly.pdbx_strand_id
1 'polypeptide(L)'
;MATIMTEIVCQPQHGLEYALEVVLAASDGDATPRCLFCVHEGRDEPDLIGGPSTDEPRIKYFSKPFAPQTYRAHHEDDHREAWEVYQRLSASEKQNYFKENGGMNPIHQHLDLKSLVEASQLNNEDDLTMHVESNDERATCTPAVDDQVRSPTILVINGPCALVQGNIAGTSVPWATLEAALKQHAAAAGHVLAVENSNHERVVVDRLLHCAPHATVLLHCGDLLHVYPAIQKAIELSPAANIVLLAGRSDPPVPLARSVRQLTGFGVDGYELALRAAIKFAPQALPPPHA
;
A
#
# COMPACT_ATOMS: atom_id res chain seq x y z
N MET A 1 -26.73 -44.56 -13.04
CA MET A 1 -27.31 -43.21 -12.87
C MET A 1 -26.14 -42.29 -12.53
N ALA A 2 -25.66 -41.52 -13.50
CA ALA A 2 -24.59 -40.56 -13.27
C ALA A 2 -25.20 -39.29 -12.66
N THR A 3 -24.92 -39.05 -11.40
CA THR A 3 -25.22 -37.77 -10.74
C THR A 3 -24.33 -36.73 -11.39
N ILE A 4 -24.92 -35.87 -12.23
CA ILE A 4 -24.25 -34.66 -12.71
C ILE A 4 -24.04 -33.80 -11.46
N MET A 5 -22.82 -33.82 -10.91
CA MET A 5 -22.39 -32.82 -9.95
C MET A 5 -22.23 -31.52 -10.73
N THR A 6 -23.31 -30.76 -10.83
CA THR A 6 -23.28 -29.39 -11.33
C THR A 6 -22.32 -28.63 -10.43
N GLU A 7 -21.13 -28.28 -10.94
CA GLU A 7 -20.20 -27.41 -10.23
C GLU A 7 -20.93 -26.12 -9.88
N ILE A 8 -21.11 -25.87 -8.57
CA ILE A 8 -21.74 -24.66 -8.07
C ILE A 8 -20.72 -23.54 -8.18
N VAL A 9 -20.66 -22.94 -9.35
CA VAL A 9 -19.83 -21.75 -9.65
C VAL A 9 -20.63 -20.50 -9.28
N CYS A 10 -19.97 -19.53 -8.66
CA CYS A 10 -20.56 -18.22 -8.41
C CYS A 10 -21.00 -17.60 -9.74
N GLN A 11 -22.30 -17.30 -9.89
CA GLN A 11 -22.83 -16.74 -11.13
C GLN A 11 -22.29 -15.31 -11.32
N PRO A 12 -21.84 -14.92 -12.52
CA PRO A 12 -21.35 -13.56 -12.80
C PRO A 12 -22.36 -12.47 -12.47
N GLN A 13 -23.65 -12.80 -12.60
CA GLN A 13 -24.78 -11.93 -12.26
C GLN A 13 -24.76 -11.49 -10.79
N HIS A 14 -24.22 -12.34 -9.90
CA HIS A 14 -24.14 -12.03 -8.48
C HIS A 14 -23.19 -10.87 -8.16
N GLY A 15 -22.21 -10.59 -9.02
CA GLY A 15 -21.23 -9.53 -8.78
C GLY A 15 -21.88 -8.16 -8.65
N LEU A 16 -22.72 -7.79 -9.61
CA LEU A 16 -23.42 -6.51 -9.61
C LEU A 16 -24.68 -6.52 -8.75
N GLU A 17 -25.40 -7.64 -8.69
CA GLU A 17 -26.63 -7.72 -7.92
C GLU A 17 -26.38 -7.67 -6.40
N TYR A 18 -25.27 -8.27 -5.94
CA TYR A 18 -24.93 -8.41 -4.53
C TYR A 18 -23.60 -7.72 -4.17
N ALA A 19 -23.08 -6.81 -4.99
CA ALA A 19 -21.82 -6.11 -4.70
C ALA A 19 -20.67 -7.07 -4.32
N LEU A 20 -20.44 -8.07 -5.16
CA LEU A 20 -19.40 -9.08 -4.96
C LEU A 20 -18.32 -8.98 -6.03
N GLU A 21 -17.10 -9.26 -5.64
CA GLU A 21 -15.98 -9.44 -6.57
C GLU A 21 -15.48 -10.88 -6.49
N VAL A 22 -15.40 -11.55 -7.64
CA VAL A 22 -14.88 -12.91 -7.72
C VAL A 22 -13.36 -12.85 -7.79
N VAL A 23 -12.69 -13.32 -6.73
CA VAL A 23 -11.22 -13.45 -6.71
C VAL A 23 -10.86 -14.91 -6.98
N LEU A 24 -9.95 -15.14 -7.91
CA LEU A 24 -9.35 -16.46 -8.11
C LEU A 24 -8.38 -16.71 -6.96
N ALA A 25 -8.67 -17.70 -6.13
CA ALA A 25 -7.80 -18.08 -5.02
C ALA A 25 -7.37 -19.54 -5.21
N ALA A 26 -6.05 -19.73 -5.24
CA ALA A 26 -5.32 -21.00 -5.18
C ALA A 26 -5.34 -21.91 -6.43
N SER A 27 -4.31 -22.78 -6.45
CA SER A 27 -3.82 -23.65 -7.53
C SER A 27 -4.82 -24.71 -8.04
N ASP A 28 -6.01 -24.73 -7.47
CA ASP A 28 -7.16 -25.58 -7.73
C ASP A 28 -8.23 -24.90 -8.62
N GLY A 29 -8.06 -23.61 -8.94
CA GLY A 29 -8.90 -22.88 -9.90
C GLY A 29 -10.27 -22.46 -9.35
N ASP A 30 -10.47 -22.55 -8.03
CA ASP A 30 -11.74 -22.24 -7.40
C ASP A 30 -11.93 -20.72 -7.21
N ALA A 31 -12.98 -20.20 -7.84
CA ALA A 31 -13.40 -18.81 -7.74
C ALA A 31 -14.09 -18.52 -6.39
N THR A 32 -13.54 -17.60 -5.60
CA THR A 32 -14.09 -17.22 -4.28
C THR A 32 -14.58 -15.76 -4.31
N PRO A 33 -15.89 -15.51 -4.17
CA PRO A 33 -16.41 -14.16 -4.10
C PRO A 33 -16.11 -13.51 -2.74
N ARG A 34 -15.67 -12.26 -2.77
CA ARG A 34 -15.53 -11.38 -1.60
C ARG A 34 -16.55 -10.23 -1.65
N CYS A 35 -16.95 -9.75 -0.47
CA CYS A 35 -17.85 -8.60 -0.35
C CYS A 35 -17.12 -7.29 -0.68
N LEU A 36 -17.67 -6.46 -1.58
CA LEU A 36 -17.09 -5.16 -1.93
C LEU A 36 -17.29 -4.11 -0.83
N PHE A 37 -18.37 -4.16 -0.05
CA PHE A 37 -18.56 -3.25 1.09
C PHE A 37 -17.48 -3.47 2.16
N CYS A 38 -17.17 -4.73 2.50
CA CYS A 38 -16.04 -5.07 3.36
C CYS A 38 -14.70 -4.53 2.83
N VAL A 39 -14.52 -4.47 1.51
CA VAL A 39 -13.27 -3.98 0.87
C VAL A 39 -13.19 -2.45 0.92
N HIS A 40 -14.31 -1.75 0.74
CA HIS A 40 -14.31 -0.29 0.58
C HIS A 40 -14.64 0.48 1.84
N GLU A 41 -15.51 -0.04 2.69
CA GLU A 41 -16.12 0.70 3.79
C GLU A 41 -15.78 0.10 5.17
N GLY A 42 -15.44 -1.20 5.22
CA GLY A 42 -15.32 -1.92 6.51
C GLY A 42 -16.70 -2.23 7.09
N ARG A 43 -16.77 -2.90 8.25
CA ARG A 43 -18.06 -3.27 8.88
C ARG A 43 -18.65 -2.08 9.64
N ASP A 44 -19.97 -1.95 9.61
CA ASP A 44 -20.71 -1.01 10.45
C ASP A 44 -20.50 -1.40 11.94
N GLU A 45 -19.97 -0.49 12.77
CA GLU A 45 -19.80 -0.76 14.20
C GLU A 45 -21.19 -0.92 14.86
N PRO A 46 -21.44 -1.98 15.65
CA PRO A 46 -22.60 -2.01 16.52
C PRO A 46 -22.44 -0.98 17.64
N ASP A 47 -23.50 -0.21 17.93
CA ASP A 47 -23.58 0.76 19.03
C ASP A 47 -23.38 0.11 20.42
N LEU A 48 -22.14 -0.24 20.77
CA LEU A 48 -21.78 -0.76 22.08
C LEU A 48 -20.71 0.14 22.72
N ILE A 49 -21.17 0.90 23.72
CA ILE A 49 -20.36 1.73 24.58
C ILE A 49 -19.31 0.87 25.30
N GLY A 50 -18.03 1.07 24.96
CA GLY A 50 -16.89 0.80 25.84
C GLY A 50 -16.09 -0.48 25.57
N GLY A 51 -15.03 -0.35 24.79
CA GLY A 51 -13.90 -1.29 24.71
C GLY A 51 -12.88 -0.83 23.64
N PRO A 52 -11.57 -1.06 23.80
CA PRO A 52 -10.62 -0.78 22.72
C PRO A 52 -10.92 -1.72 21.55
N SER A 53 -11.35 -1.15 20.41
CA SER A 53 -11.69 -1.89 19.20
C SER A 53 -10.43 -2.57 18.64
N THR A 54 -10.26 -3.86 18.94
CA THR A 54 -9.29 -4.74 18.27
C THR A 54 -10.00 -5.46 17.14
N ASP A 55 -10.31 -4.80 16.03
CA ASP A 55 -10.82 -5.49 14.86
C ASP A 55 -10.35 -4.80 13.57
N GLU A 56 -9.29 -5.33 12.97
CA GLU A 56 -9.02 -5.11 11.55
C GLU A 56 -10.28 -5.51 10.75
N PRO A 57 -10.71 -4.74 9.73
CA PRO A 57 -11.87 -5.11 8.93
C PRO A 57 -11.56 -6.40 8.18
N ARG A 58 -11.99 -7.53 8.74
CA ARG A 58 -11.82 -8.85 8.15
C ARG A 58 -12.71 -8.95 6.92
N ILE A 59 -12.11 -8.77 5.74
CA ILE A 59 -12.79 -8.91 4.45
C ILE A 59 -13.55 -10.25 4.42
N LYS A 60 -14.86 -10.19 4.18
CA LYS A 60 -15.69 -11.39 4.09
C LYS A 60 -15.49 -12.06 2.73
N TYR A 61 -14.93 -13.27 2.77
CA TYR A 61 -14.94 -14.23 1.67
C TYR A 61 -16.08 -15.22 1.90
N PHE A 62 -16.85 -15.51 0.85
CA PHE A 62 -17.93 -16.50 0.90
C PHE A 62 -17.43 -17.85 0.39
N SER A 63 -17.93 -18.92 1.00
CA SER A 63 -17.63 -20.30 0.60
C SER A 63 -18.88 -20.96 0.02
N LYS A 64 -18.69 -22.06 -0.73
CA LYS A 64 -19.80 -22.86 -1.27
C LYS A 64 -20.71 -23.36 -0.12
N PRO A 65 -22.06 -23.41 -0.30
CA PRO A 65 -22.80 -23.03 -1.51
C PRO A 65 -22.99 -21.51 -1.61
N PHE A 66 -22.71 -20.96 -2.81
CA PHE A 66 -22.79 -19.54 -3.16
C PHE A 66 -24.25 -19.02 -3.25
N ALA A 67 -25.00 -19.17 -2.17
CA ALA A 67 -26.43 -18.88 -2.10
C ALA A 67 -26.68 -17.37 -1.89
N PRO A 68 -27.56 -16.73 -2.68
CA PRO A 68 -27.88 -15.31 -2.53
C PRO A 68 -28.30 -14.89 -1.11
N GLN A 69 -28.93 -15.78 -0.35
CA GLN A 69 -29.36 -15.53 1.03
C GLN A 69 -28.17 -15.24 1.96
N THR A 70 -27.02 -15.88 1.75
CA THR A 70 -25.83 -15.65 2.59
C THR A 70 -25.22 -14.27 2.34
N TYR A 71 -25.32 -13.76 1.11
CA TYR A 71 -24.86 -12.42 0.77
C TYR A 71 -25.76 -11.36 1.40
N ARG A 72 -27.09 -11.52 1.24
CA ARG A 72 -28.07 -10.60 1.83
C ARG A 72 -27.97 -10.53 3.35
N ALA A 73 -27.90 -11.68 4.03
CA ALA A 73 -27.77 -11.71 5.48
C ALA A 73 -26.51 -10.94 5.95
N HIS A 74 -25.36 -11.17 5.31
CA HIS A 74 -24.15 -10.43 5.64
C HIS A 74 -24.29 -8.92 5.42
N HIS A 75 -24.90 -8.49 4.32
CA HIS A 75 -25.08 -7.05 4.08
C HIS A 75 -26.10 -6.42 5.04
N GLU A 76 -27.15 -7.13 5.42
CA GLU A 76 -28.15 -6.65 6.38
C GLU A 76 -27.58 -6.56 7.81
N ASP A 77 -26.64 -7.43 8.16
CA ASP A 77 -26.00 -7.48 9.48
C ASP A 77 -24.81 -6.51 9.61
N ASP A 78 -23.93 -6.45 8.59
CA ASP A 78 -22.62 -5.78 8.68
C ASP A 78 -22.51 -4.49 7.80
N HIS A 79 -23.44 -4.25 6.86
CA HIS A 79 -23.38 -3.12 5.90
C HIS A 79 -24.77 -2.54 5.57
N ARG A 80 -25.65 -2.45 6.57
CA ARG A 80 -27.09 -2.27 6.33
C ARG A 80 -27.39 -0.97 5.58
N GLU A 81 -26.78 0.12 6.00
CA GLU A 81 -27.05 1.45 5.43
C GLU A 81 -26.54 1.55 3.99
N ALA A 82 -25.30 1.12 3.75
CA ALA A 82 -24.70 1.09 2.42
C ALA A 82 -25.46 0.14 1.47
N TRP A 83 -25.93 -1.00 1.98
CA TRP A 83 -26.71 -1.96 1.22
C TRP A 83 -28.07 -1.40 0.81
N GLU A 84 -28.79 -0.72 1.70
CA GLU A 84 -30.06 -0.08 1.38
C GLU A 84 -29.92 1.00 0.29
N VAL A 85 -28.83 1.79 0.35
CA VAL A 85 -28.51 2.78 -0.68
C VAL A 85 -28.22 2.06 -2.00
N TYR A 86 -27.33 1.07 -1.98
CA TYR A 86 -26.93 0.32 -3.17
C TYR A 86 -28.11 -0.34 -3.87
N GLN A 87 -29.07 -0.90 -3.12
CA GLN A 87 -30.25 -1.54 -3.68
C GLN A 87 -31.11 -0.59 -4.53
N ARG A 88 -31.17 0.70 -4.18
CA ARG A 88 -31.99 1.71 -4.86
C ARG A 88 -31.34 2.26 -6.13
N LEU A 89 -30.06 1.93 -6.36
CA LEU A 89 -29.31 2.37 -7.54
C LEU A 89 -29.69 1.57 -8.79
N SER A 90 -29.68 2.25 -9.93
CA SER A 90 -29.76 1.63 -11.25
C SER A 90 -28.53 0.75 -11.52
N ALA A 91 -28.63 -0.14 -12.52
CA ALA A 91 -27.51 -1.01 -12.88
C ALA A 91 -26.23 -0.23 -13.29
N SER A 92 -26.40 0.92 -13.97
CA SER A 92 -25.29 1.82 -14.32
C SER A 92 -24.68 2.48 -13.09
N GLU A 93 -25.50 2.92 -12.14
CA GLU A 93 -25.02 3.52 -10.89
C GLU A 93 -24.33 2.48 -10.00
N LYS A 94 -24.82 1.24 -9.94
CA LYS A 94 -24.17 0.12 -9.21
C LYS A 94 -22.78 -0.21 -9.75
N GLN A 95 -22.57 -0.10 -11.05
CA GLN A 95 -21.25 -0.32 -11.68
C GLN A 95 -20.24 0.77 -11.28
N ASN A 96 -20.74 1.97 -10.99
CA ASN A 96 -19.94 3.11 -10.61
C ASN A 96 -19.92 3.37 -9.11
N TYR A 97 -20.80 2.74 -8.32
CA TYR A 97 -20.94 3.00 -6.88
C TYR A 97 -19.59 2.90 -6.16
N PHE A 98 -18.87 1.79 -6.36
CA PHE A 98 -17.55 1.59 -5.77
C PHE A 98 -16.42 2.33 -6.53
N LYS A 99 -16.67 2.83 -7.75
CA LYS A 99 -15.72 3.63 -8.55
C LYS A 99 -15.78 5.13 -8.24
N GLU A 100 -16.95 5.67 -7.95
CA GLU A 100 -17.26 7.10 -7.73
C GLU A 100 -17.26 7.47 -6.23
N ASN A 101 -17.69 6.59 -5.33
CA ASN A 101 -17.26 6.63 -3.92
C ASN A 101 -15.80 6.15 -3.75
N GLY A 102 -15.08 6.07 -4.88
CA GLY A 102 -13.69 5.68 -5.01
C GLY A 102 -12.73 6.68 -4.39
N GLY A 103 -12.69 6.70 -3.05
CA GLY A 103 -11.42 6.63 -2.33
C GLY A 103 -10.71 5.29 -2.60
N MET A 104 -10.69 4.83 -3.85
CA MET A 104 -10.04 3.60 -4.30
C MET A 104 -8.57 3.88 -4.55
N ASN A 105 -7.74 3.01 -4.01
CA ASN A 105 -6.31 2.93 -4.30
C ASN A 105 -6.06 2.90 -5.83
N PRO A 106 -5.09 3.67 -6.35
CA PRO A 106 -4.73 3.73 -7.78
C PRO A 106 -4.18 2.41 -8.37
N ILE A 107 -4.24 1.30 -7.63
CA ILE A 107 -3.69 -0.01 -8.02
C ILE A 107 -4.62 -0.75 -9.01
N HIS A 108 -5.93 -0.59 -8.91
CA HIS A 108 -6.87 -1.36 -9.75
C HIS A 108 -7.03 -0.82 -11.18
N GLN A 109 -6.76 0.47 -11.44
CA GLN A 109 -6.75 0.98 -12.82
C GLN A 109 -5.61 0.38 -13.65
N HIS A 110 -4.51 -0.05 -13.03
CA HIS A 110 -3.34 -0.57 -13.75
C HIS A 110 -3.41 -2.07 -14.07
N LEU A 111 -4.32 -2.82 -13.43
CA LEU A 111 -4.54 -4.24 -13.73
C LEU A 111 -5.38 -4.45 -15.01
N ASP A 112 -6.33 -3.56 -15.30
CA ASP A 112 -7.14 -3.63 -16.54
C ASP A 112 -6.39 -3.16 -17.80
N LEU A 113 -5.41 -2.24 -17.66
CA LEU A 113 -4.59 -1.85 -18.82
C LEU A 113 -3.61 -2.94 -19.27
N LYS A 114 -3.19 -3.85 -18.38
CA LYS A 114 -2.33 -4.98 -18.78
C LYS A 114 -3.08 -5.98 -19.66
N SER A 115 -4.37 -6.22 -19.41
CA SER A 115 -5.16 -7.17 -20.21
C SER A 115 -5.43 -6.69 -21.65
N LEU A 116 -5.53 -5.36 -21.86
CA LEU A 116 -5.75 -4.77 -23.18
C LEU A 116 -4.44 -4.54 -23.98
N VAL A 117 -3.32 -4.34 -23.29
CA VAL A 117 -1.99 -4.23 -23.93
C VAL A 117 -1.49 -5.62 -24.39
N GLU A 118 -1.83 -6.70 -23.67
CA GLU A 118 -1.51 -8.07 -24.10
C GLU A 118 -2.38 -8.54 -25.28
N ALA A 119 -3.59 -7.99 -25.44
CA ALA A 119 -4.46 -8.29 -26.58
C ALA A 119 -4.08 -7.53 -27.88
N SER A 120 -3.27 -6.46 -27.80
CA SER A 120 -2.89 -5.62 -28.94
C SER A 120 -1.50 -5.92 -29.52
N GLN A 121 -0.70 -6.78 -28.89
CA GLN A 121 0.65 -7.15 -29.36
C GLN A 121 0.70 -8.23 -30.45
N LEU A 122 -0.43 -8.59 -31.06
CA LEU A 122 -0.48 -9.56 -32.16
C LEU A 122 -0.73 -8.96 -33.55
N ASN A 123 -0.88 -7.64 -33.69
CA ASN A 123 -1.05 -7.02 -35.01
C ASN A 123 -0.18 -5.76 -35.16
N ASN A 124 0.58 -5.74 -36.26
CA ASN A 124 1.30 -4.64 -36.90
C ASN A 124 2.81 -4.56 -36.63
N GLU A 125 3.54 -5.34 -37.43
CA GLU A 125 4.75 -4.83 -38.09
C GLU A 125 4.32 -3.85 -39.18
N ASP A 126 4.83 -2.62 -39.15
CA ASP A 126 5.34 -1.89 -40.32
C ASP A 126 5.73 -0.44 -39.96
N ASP A 127 7.02 -0.17 -40.14
CA ASP A 127 7.59 0.94 -40.92
C ASP A 127 7.05 2.38 -40.72
N LEU A 128 7.84 3.26 -40.09
CA LEU A 128 8.48 4.41 -40.75
C LEU A 128 9.08 5.43 -39.76
N THR A 129 10.17 6.03 -40.24
CA THR A 129 11.14 6.89 -39.58
C THR A 129 10.83 8.40 -39.62
N MET A 130 11.45 9.14 -38.67
CA MET A 130 12.12 10.46 -38.79
C MET A 130 11.44 11.81 -38.41
N HIS A 131 12.31 12.62 -37.76
CA HIS A 131 12.43 14.10 -37.63
C HIS A 131 11.57 14.84 -36.57
N VAL A 132 12.17 15.33 -35.47
CA VAL A 132 12.96 16.59 -35.27
C VAL A 132 12.08 17.85 -35.44
N GLU A 133 11.81 18.57 -34.34
CA GLU A 133 12.19 19.97 -34.14
C GLU A 133 11.80 20.48 -32.73
N SER A 134 12.66 21.36 -32.25
CA SER A 134 12.73 22.08 -30.98
C SER A 134 11.61 23.11 -30.77
N ASN A 135 11.31 23.42 -29.50
CA ASN A 135 11.13 24.82 -29.10
C ASN A 135 11.48 25.06 -27.63
N ASP A 136 12.29 26.09 -27.47
CA ASP A 136 12.86 26.67 -26.26
C ASP A 136 11.99 27.88 -25.93
N GLU A 137 11.43 27.98 -24.71
CA GLU A 137 10.98 29.28 -24.21
C GLU A 137 10.94 29.34 -22.68
N ARG A 138 11.35 30.50 -22.21
CA ARG A 138 12.00 30.79 -20.93
C ARG A 138 11.00 31.51 -20.02
N ALA A 139 10.79 31.00 -18.80
CA ALA A 139 10.11 31.75 -17.75
C ALA A 139 10.76 31.49 -16.40
N THR A 140 11.77 32.29 -16.09
CA THR A 140 12.30 32.48 -14.73
C THR A 140 11.30 33.29 -13.91
N CYS A 141 10.62 32.62 -12.98
CA CYS A 141 9.98 33.26 -11.83
C CYS A 141 10.67 32.76 -10.56
N THR A 142 11.34 33.69 -9.88
CA THR A 142 11.88 33.54 -8.52
C THR A 142 10.76 33.17 -7.55
N PRO A 143 10.85 32.06 -6.79
CA PRO A 143 9.93 31.82 -5.70
C PRO A 143 10.31 32.70 -4.51
N ALA A 144 9.29 33.37 -3.97
CA ALA A 144 9.33 34.08 -2.71
C ALA A 144 9.78 33.13 -1.58
N VAL A 145 10.42 33.72 -0.58
CA VAL A 145 10.90 33.07 0.65
C VAL A 145 9.67 32.57 1.42
N ASP A 146 9.25 31.36 1.09
CA ASP A 146 8.24 30.63 1.85
C ASP A 146 8.96 29.83 2.94
N ASP A 147 8.37 29.85 4.11
CA ASP A 147 8.88 29.28 5.35
C ASP A 147 8.91 27.75 5.19
N GLN A 148 9.96 27.23 4.52
CA GLN A 148 10.14 25.82 4.26
C GLN A 148 10.24 25.09 5.60
N VAL A 149 9.10 24.53 6.03
CA VAL A 149 9.05 23.38 6.91
C VAL A 149 10.01 22.37 6.29
N ARG A 150 11.21 22.26 6.87
CA ARG A 150 12.28 21.43 6.31
C ARG A 150 11.74 20.00 6.22
N SER A 151 11.52 19.53 4.99
CA SER A 151 11.13 18.14 4.75
C SER A 151 12.13 17.23 5.48
N PRO A 152 11.64 16.15 6.12
CA PRO A 152 12.51 15.29 6.90
C PRO A 152 13.60 14.71 6.01
N THR A 153 14.86 14.87 6.44
CA THR A 153 16.02 14.33 5.71
C THR A 153 16.07 12.80 5.83
N ILE A 154 15.48 12.26 6.90
CA ILE A 154 15.43 10.83 7.19
C ILE A 154 14.00 10.46 7.56
N LEU A 155 13.45 9.43 6.92
CA LEU A 155 12.11 8.92 7.15
C LEU A 155 12.19 7.44 7.54
N VAL A 156 11.66 7.08 8.70
CA VAL A 156 11.48 5.67 9.09
C VAL A 156 10.06 5.26 8.80
N ILE A 157 9.87 4.16 8.08
CA ILE A 157 8.56 3.58 7.80
C ILE A 157 8.56 2.14 8.33
N ASN A 158 7.74 1.90 9.33
CA ASN A 158 7.41 0.56 9.80
C ASN A 158 6.08 0.15 9.16
N GLY A 159 6.18 -0.73 8.16
CA GLY A 159 5.04 -1.27 7.44
C GLY A 159 4.37 -2.44 8.16
N PRO A 160 3.53 -3.20 7.42
CA PRO A 160 2.77 -4.32 7.98
C PRO A 160 3.64 -5.31 8.73
N CYS A 161 3.17 -5.70 9.91
CA CYS A 161 3.81 -6.69 10.78
C CYS A 161 5.22 -6.32 11.27
N ALA A 162 5.72 -5.10 11.01
CA ALA A 162 7.00 -4.64 11.56
C ALA A 162 6.93 -4.45 13.08
N LEU A 163 5.74 -4.14 13.59
CA LEU A 163 5.45 -4.01 15.02
C LEU A 163 4.37 -5.00 15.45
N VAL A 164 4.60 -5.71 16.55
CA VAL A 164 3.66 -6.65 17.16
C VAL A 164 3.46 -6.24 18.61
N GLN A 165 2.23 -5.87 18.96
CA GLN A 165 1.88 -5.40 20.32
C GLN A 165 2.78 -4.26 20.82
N GLY A 166 3.18 -3.36 19.92
CA GLY A 166 4.06 -2.23 20.23
C GLY A 166 5.55 -2.57 20.34
N ASN A 167 5.94 -3.83 20.14
CA ASN A 167 7.34 -4.26 20.07
C ASN A 167 7.77 -4.45 18.62
N ILE A 168 9.07 -4.36 18.35
CA ILE A 168 9.63 -4.66 17.03
C ILE A 168 9.49 -6.16 16.78
N ALA A 169 8.96 -6.53 15.63
CA ALA A 169 8.71 -7.91 15.26
C ALA A 169 9.95 -8.80 15.42
N GLY A 170 9.76 -9.97 16.02
CA GLY A 170 10.84 -10.90 16.33
C GLY A 170 11.68 -10.53 17.56
N THR A 171 11.32 -9.48 18.30
CA THR A 171 12.09 -9.00 19.47
C THR A 171 11.16 -8.65 20.64
N SER A 172 11.73 -8.52 21.84
CA SER A 172 11.02 -8.01 23.03
C SER A 172 11.23 -6.51 23.25
N VAL A 173 11.80 -5.79 22.27
CA VAL A 173 12.14 -4.37 22.42
C VAL A 173 10.92 -3.52 22.04
N PRO A 174 10.44 -2.64 22.95
CA PRO A 174 9.36 -1.72 22.64
C PRO A 174 9.78 -0.71 21.58
N TRP A 175 8.93 -0.53 20.56
CA TRP A 175 9.16 0.45 19.51
C TRP A 175 9.30 1.88 20.06
N ALA A 176 8.48 2.26 21.04
CA ALA A 176 8.53 3.58 21.66
C ALA A 176 9.92 3.90 22.25
N THR A 177 10.61 2.92 22.84
CA THR A 177 11.95 3.09 23.37
C THR A 177 12.97 3.28 22.25
N LEU A 178 12.89 2.46 21.20
CA LEU A 178 13.77 2.61 20.04
C LEU A 178 13.53 3.95 19.31
N GLU A 179 12.28 4.32 19.09
CA GLU A 179 11.89 5.56 18.41
C GLU A 179 12.48 6.78 19.12
N ALA A 180 12.37 6.84 20.45
CA ALA A 180 12.96 7.92 21.24
C ALA A 180 14.49 7.99 21.06
N ALA A 181 15.17 6.84 21.09
CA ALA A 181 16.61 6.76 20.89
C ALA A 181 17.02 7.20 19.47
N LEU A 182 16.31 6.76 18.43
CA LEU A 182 16.56 7.15 17.05
C LEU A 182 16.35 8.65 16.84
N LYS A 183 15.26 9.22 17.37
CA LYS A 183 14.99 10.66 17.30
C LYS A 183 16.08 11.46 18.01
N GLN A 184 16.51 11.04 19.20
CA GLN A 184 17.59 11.67 19.93
C GLN A 184 18.91 11.64 19.14
N HIS A 185 19.25 10.50 18.54
CA HIS A 185 20.47 10.35 17.74
C HIS A 185 20.43 11.23 16.48
N ALA A 186 19.32 11.22 15.74
CA ALA A 186 19.16 12.08 14.57
C ALA A 186 19.25 13.58 14.93
N ALA A 187 18.60 13.99 16.00
CA ALA A 187 18.63 15.37 16.48
C ALA A 187 20.03 15.81 16.92
N ALA A 188 20.78 14.94 17.61
CA ALA A 188 22.17 15.21 17.97
C ALA A 188 23.09 15.41 16.76
N ALA A 189 22.74 14.82 15.61
CA ALA A 189 23.42 15.01 14.34
C ALA A 189 22.83 16.15 13.47
N GLY A 190 21.84 16.90 13.97
CA GLY A 190 21.22 18.01 13.24
C GLY A 190 20.25 17.59 12.13
N HIS A 191 19.78 16.35 12.14
CA HIS A 191 18.82 15.82 11.16
C HIS A 191 17.40 15.76 11.74
N VAL A 192 16.42 15.99 10.87
CA VAL A 192 15.00 15.79 11.19
C VAL A 192 14.61 14.36 10.83
N LEU A 193 14.21 13.58 11.84
CA LEU A 193 13.72 12.21 11.68
C LEU A 193 12.19 12.20 11.75
N ALA A 194 11.54 11.82 10.65
CA ALA A 194 10.12 11.48 10.64
C ALA A 194 9.94 9.97 10.80
N VAL A 195 8.83 9.58 11.43
CA VAL A 195 8.49 8.19 11.69
C VAL A 195 7.04 7.96 11.27
N GLU A 196 6.80 6.92 10.51
CA GLU A 196 5.48 6.40 10.16
C GLU A 196 5.39 4.93 10.59
N ASN A 197 4.33 4.57 11.30
CA ASN A 197 4.04 3.19 11.67
C ASN A 197 2.65 2.85 11.17
N SER A 198 2.52 1.89 10.25
CA SER A 198 1.22 1.51 9.72
C SER A 198 1.18 0.06 9.27
N ASN A 199 0.11 -0.63 9.66
CA ASN A 199 -0.23 -1.95 9.09
C ASN A 199 -0.99 -1.82 7.76
N HIS A 200 -1.34 -0.60 7.33
CA HIS A 200 -2.05 -0.39 6.08
C HIS A 200 -1.07 -0.22 4.93
N GLU A 201 -1.10 -1.16 3.99
CA GLU A 201 -0.27 -1.14 2.77
C GLU A 201 -0.32 0.21 2.05
N ARG A 202 -1.53 0.78 1.92
CA ARG A 202 -1.76 2.10 1.31
C ARG A 202 -0.92 3.21 1.93
N VAL A 203 -0.87 3.28 3.26
CA VAL A 203 -0.15 4.35 3.97
C VAL A 203 1.35 4.25 3.69
N VAL A 204 1.88 3.03 3.67
CA VAL A 204 3.30 2.78 3.34
C VAL A 204 3.60 3.18 1.90
N VAL A 205 2.74 2.78 0.95
CA VAL A 205 2.86 3.15 -0.47
C VAL A 205 2.81 4.67 -0.64
N ASP A 206 1.81 5.32 -0.04
CA ASP A 206 1.66 6.77 -0.14
C ASP A 206 2.88 7.49 0.44
N ARG A 207 3.42 7.05 1.59
CA ARG A 207 4.65 7.62 2.15
C ARG A 207 5.87 7.41 1.27
N LEU A 208 6.02 6.24 0.65
CA LEU A 208 7.14 5.95 -0.26
C LEU A 208 7.09 6.79 -1.53
N LEU A 209 5.89 7.06 -2.07
CA LEU A 209 5.72 7.84 -3.30
C LEU A 209 5.79 9.35 -3.06
N HIS A 210 5.41 9.83 -1.87
CA HIS A 210 5.39 11.27 -1.53
C HIS A 210 6.58 11.73 -0.68
N CYS A 211 7.58 10.87 -0.45
CA CYS A 211 8.78 11.29 0.27
C CYS A 211 9.58 12.34 -0.52
N ALA A 212 10.36 13.16 0.16
CA ALA A 212 11.20 14.15 -0.52
C ALA A 212 12.30 13.45 -1.35
N PRO A 213 12.67 13.96 -2.54
CA PRO A 213 13.68 13.33 -3.38
C PRO A 213 15.08 13.20 -2.75
N HIS A 214 15.37 14.01 -1.73
CA HIS A 214 16.63 13.99 -0.99
C HIS A 214 16.55 13.15 0.30
N ALA A 215 15.39 12.58 0.62
CA ALA A 215 15.20 11.81 1.84
C ALA A 215 15.92 10.45 1.74
N THR A 216 16.43 9.99 2.88
CA THR A 216 16.80 8.59 3.08
C THR A 216 15.68 7.88 3.84
N VAL A 217 15.13 6.83 3.25
CA VAL A 217 14.04 6.05 3.85
C VAL A 217 14.60 4.78 4.50
N LEU A 218 14.25 4.54 5.76
CA LEU A 218 14.49 3.29 6.47
C LEU A 218 13.17 2.52 6.50
N LEU A 219 13.06 1.44 5.73
CA LEU A 219 11.81 0.70 5.57
C LEU A 219 11.92 -0.67 6.23
N HIS A 220 11.07 -0.94 7.22
CA HIS A 220 10.91 -2.27 7.82
C HIS A 220 9.49 -2.77 7.54
N CYS A 221 9.34 -3.89 6.82
CA CYS A 221 8.05 -4.54 6.53
C CYS A 221 8.00 -5.99 7.06
N GLY A 222 8.70 -6.25 8.16
CA GLY A 222 8.92 -7.60 8.67
C GLY A 222 9.50 -8.55 7.63
N ASP A 223 9.17 -9.84 7.76
CA ASP A 223 9.56 -10.91 6.83
C ASP A 223 8.51 -11.13 5.71
N LEU A 224 7.58 -10.19 5.51
CA LEU A 224 6.44 -10.35 4.61
C LEU A 224 6.48 -9.40 3.41
N LEU A 225 7.57 -8.68 3.17
CA LEU A 225 7.68 -7.73 2.05
C LEU A 225 7.30 -8.37 0.69
N HIS A 226 7.66 -9.65 0.49
CA HIS A 226 7.34 -10.39 -0.73
C HIS A 226 5.82 -10.56 -0.97
N VAL A 227 5.00 -10.49 0.09
CA VAL A 227 3.54 -10.57 0.04
C VAL A 227 2.89 -9.25 -0.41
N TYR A 228 3.63 -8.13 -0.36
CA TYR A 228 3.14 -6.78 -0.67
C TYR A 228 3.70 -6.26 -1.99
N PRO A 229 3.16 -6.68 -3.16
CA PRO A 229 3.65 -6.24 -4.46
C PRO A 229 3.50 -4.73 -4.68
N ALA A 230 2.51 -4.07 -4.03
CA ALA A 230 2.36 -2.63 -4.16
C ALA A 230 3.47 -1.88 -3.43
N ILE A 231 3.88 -2.35 -2.24
CA ILE A 231 5.04 -1.78 -1.52
C ILE A 231 6.31 -2.00 -2.33
N GLN A 232 6.52 -3.20 -2.88
CA GLN A 232 7.66 -3.47 -3.77
C GLN A 232 7.69 -2.51 -4.96
N LYS A 233 6.53 -2.29 -5.60
CA LYS A 233 6.45 -1.34 -6.71
C LYS A 233 6.67 0.11 -6.27
N ALA A 234 6.18 0.50 -5.10
CA ALA A 234 6.40 1.82 -4.54
C ALA A 234 7.88 2.07 -4.20
N ILE A 235 8.62 1.05 -3.75
CA ILE A 235 10.07 1.14 -3.55
C ILE A 235 10.78 1.45 -4.87
N GLU A 236 10.40 0.79 -5.98
CA GLU A 236 10.98 1.04 -7.30
C GLU A 236 10.69 2.45 -7.83
N LEU A 237 9.50 2.96 -7.55
CA LEU A 237 9.02 4.26 -8.05
C LEU A 237 9.31 5.42 -7.10
N SER A 238 9.78 5.14 -5.89
CA SER A 238 9.99 6.15 -4.87
C SER A 238 11.02 7.19 -5.33
N PRO A 239 10.76 8.49 -5.12
CA PRO A 239 11.74 9.52 -5.43
C PRO A 239 12.89 9.58 -4.42
N ALA A 240 12.85 8.81 -3.32
CA ALA A 240 13.89 8.83 -2.29
C ALA A 240 15.29 8.61 -2.86
N ALA A 241 16.26 9.40 -2.36
CA ALA A 241 17.65 9.26 -2.77
C ALA A 241 18.22 7.89 -2.39
N ASN A 242 17.85 7.39 -1.21
CA ASN A 242 18.26 6.08 -0.71
C ASN A 242 17.10 5.42 0.04
N ILE A 243 16.95 4.11 -0.14
CA ILE A 243 16.03 3.28 0.65
C ILE A 243 16.84 2.15 1.28
N VAL A 244 16.74 1.98 2.59
CA VAL A 244 17.36 0.88 3.32
C VAL A 244 16.27 -0.05 3.82
N LEU A 245 16.20 -1.24 3.25
CA LEU A 245 15.30 -2.31 3.68
C LEU A 245 15.88 -2.98 4.92
N LEU A 246 15.12 -2.96 6.01
CA LEU A 246 15.39 -3.68 7.24
C LEU A 246 14.56 -4.96 7.19
N ALA A 247 15.19 -6.13 7.13
CA ALA A 247 14.50 -7.41 7.09
C ALA A 247 15.06 -8.37 8.14
N GLY A 248 14.18 -9.19 8.75
CA GLY A 248 14.56 -10.19 9.74
C GLY A 248 15.23 -11.40 9.10
N ARG A 249 14.79 -11.79 7.89
CA ARG A 249 15.27 -12.94 7.13
C ARG A 249 15.74 -12.57 5.72
N SER A 250 16.67 -13.38 5.20
CA SER A 250 17.14 -13.31 3.81
C SER A 250 16.14 -13.99 2.88
N ASP A 251 14.99 -13.36 2.66
CA ASP A 251 14.12 -13.71 1.53
C ASP A 251 14.84 -13.47 0.20
N PRO A 252 14.44 -14.12 -0.91
CA PRO A 252 15.11 -13.96 -2.19
C PRO A 252 15.20 -12.47 -2.56
N PRO A 253 16.31 -12.03 -3.15
CA PRO A 253 16.56 -10.63 -3.42
C PRO A 253 15.44 -10.09 -4.31
N VAL A 254 14.61 -9.20 -3.76
CA VAL A 254 13.76 -8.33 -4.57
C VAL A 254 14.69 -7.64 -5.58
N PRO A 255 14.37 -7.54 -6.87
CA PRO A 255 15.17 -6.77 -7.82
C PRO A 255 15.29 -5.33 -7.32
N LEU A 256 16.42 -5.02 -6.69
CA LEU A 256 16.59 -3.74 -6.00
C LEU A 256 17.02 -2.69 -7.03
N ALA A 257 16.23 -1.62 -7.14
CA ALA A 257 16.63 -0.42 -7.85
C ALA A 257 17.96 0.13 -7.29
N ARG A 258 18.69 0.92 -8.09
CA ARG A 258 20.05 1.39 -7.75
C ARG A 258 20.14 2.16 -6.43
N SER A 259 19.05 2.77 -5.97
CA SER A 259 18.94 3.51 -4.70
C SER A 259 18.61 2.64 -3.48
N VAL A 260 18.31 1.34 -3.68
CA VAL A 260 17.87 0.46 -2.60
C VAL A 260 19.04 -0.36 -2.05
N ARG A 261 19.12 -0.46 -0.73
CA ARG A 261 20.08 -1.25 0.04
C ARG A 261 19.30 -2.13 1.01
N GLN A 262 19.90 -3.22 1.45
CA GLN A 262 19.26 -4.15 2.38
C GLN A 262 20.20 -4.45 3.55
N LEU A 263 19.64 -4.46 4.75
CA LEU A 263 20.27 -4.90 5.99
C LEU A 263 19.43 -6.02 6.59
N THR A 264 20.03 -7.20 6.75
CA THR A 264 19.37 -8.39 7.30
C THR A 264 20.12 -8.96 8.49
N GLY A 265 19.39 -9.56 9.43
CA GLY A 265 19.98 -10.31 10.55
C GLY A 265 20.50 -9.46 11.71
N PHE A 266 20.26 -8.14 11.72
CA PHE A 266 20.68 -7.23 12.79
C PHE A 266 19.57 -6.91 13.80
N GLY A 267 18.35 -7.38 13.58
CA GLY A 267 17.21 -7.08 14.45
C GLY A 267 17.04 -5.57 14.71
N VAL A 268 16.92 -5.19 15.98
CA VAL A 268 16.78 -3.80 16.44
C VAL A 268 18.00 -2.94 16.05
N ASP A 269 19.20 -3.50 16.14
CA ASP A 269 20.44 -2.78 15.83
C ASP A 269 20.52 -2.37 14.35
N GLY A 270 19.74 -3.04 13.49
CA GLY A 270 19.58 -2.67 12.08
C GLY A 270 19.08 -1.23 11.89
N TYR A 271 18.19 -0.75 12.76
CA TYR A 271 17.70 0.63 12.71
C TYR A 271 18.81 1.63 13.03
N GLU A 272 19.60 1.36 14.06
CA GLU A 272 20.68 2.27 14.45
C GLU A 272 21.79 2.28 13.40
N LEU A 273 22.16 1.12 12.86
CA LEU A 273 23.14 1.01 11.78
C LEU A 273 22.67 1.79 10.54
N ALA A 274 21.41 1.61 10.16
CA ALA A 274 20.82 2.29 9.03
C ALA A 274 20.71 3.80 9.24
N LEU A 275 20.37 4.25 10.46
CA LEU A 275 20.33 5.67 10.81
C LEU A 275 21.73 6.30 10.73
N ARG A 276 22.75 5.63 11.28
CA ARG A 276 24.15 6.10 11.19
C ARG A 276 24.61 6.23 9.74
N ALA A 277 24.25 5.25 8.90
CA ALA A 277 24.51 5.33 7.47
C ALA A 277 23.77 6.50 6.82
N ALA A 278 22.47 6.66 7.11
CA ALA A 278 21.67 7.76 6.60
C ALA A 278 22.25 9.13 6.96
N ILE A 279 22.63 9.35 8.23
CA ILE A 279 23.28 10.59 8.69
C ILE A 279 24.58 10.85 7.93
N LYS A 280 25.42 9.82 7.73
CA LYS A 280 26.69 9.96 7.04
C LYS A 280 26.55 10.35 5.57
N PHE A 281 25.50 9.86 4.91
CA PHE A 281 25.28 10.07 3.47
C PHE A 281 24.22 11.14 3.16
N ALA A 282 23.51 11.64 4.16
CA ALA A 282 22.58 12.74 4.00
C ALA A 282 23.34 14.01 3.60
N PRO A 283 22.81 14.82 2.67
CA PRO A 283 23.34 16.14 2.40
C PRO A 283 23.33 16.93 3.72
N GLN A 284 24.47 17.47 4.13
CA GLN A 284 24.52 18.31 5.33
C GLN A 284 23.59 19.51 5.13
N ALA A 285 22.69 19.74 6.07
CA ALA A 285 21.93 20.98 6.10
C ALA A 285 22.93 22.14 6.21
N LEU A 286 22.88 23.09 5.28
CA LEU A 286 23.74 24.27 5.34
C LEU A 286 23.61 24.92 6.73
N PRO A 287 24.73 25.29 7.38
CA PRO A 287 24.67 26.02 8.64
C PRO A 287 23.89 27.32 8.40
N PRO A 288 23.09 27.77 9.39
CA PRO A 288 22.39 29.04 9.26
C PRO A 288 23.41 30.16 9.01
N PRO A 289 23.12 31.11 8.11
CA PRO A 289 24.02 32.25 7.91
C PRO A 289 24.20 32.95 9.26
N HIS A 290 25.45 33.07 9.70
CA HIS A 290 25.80 33.81 10.90
C HIS A 290 25.23 35.23 10.78
N ALA A 291 24.35 35.60 11.73
CA ALA A 291 23.87 36.96 11.92
C ALA A 291 24.93 37.83 12.59
#